data_AF-A0A1Q6LAE6-F1
#
_entry.id   AF-A0A1Q6LAE6-F1
#
_cell.length_a   1.000
_cell.length_b   1.000
_cell.length_c   1.000
_cell.angle_alpha   90.00
_cell.angle_beta   90.00
_cell.angle_gamma   90.00
#
_symmetry.space_group_name_H-M   'P 1'
#
loop_
_entity.id
_entity.type
_entity.pdbx_description
1 polymer ?
#
loop_
_entity_poly.entity_id
_entity_poly.type
_entity_poly.pdbx_seq_one_letter_code
_entity_poly.pdbx_strand_id
1 'polypeptide(L)'
;MTKNQKDKIDDLFYYSPINTEKITQKEQKRKTKEREKRIKKQNSQKKVENQFDYDNEMVIKMTNKNNQKQEEKTKQKMSKKQRQILKKKKRIKLMLKFTALLIIIIAGIIFALVSPIFNIKEIDVSNNEQIKTETIVSLSQLNLGQNIFKFNKNKVNKNIKTNAYIESVEIKRKLPNKVQIQIEERKQEYNVEFLNGYAYINNQGYILQISEEKQALPTIQGISTPDEQIVEGNRLNSEDLEKLEVIIQIMNICKNYELDSKITNIDISTKDEYTLYLEEEKKTIYLGDKSNLSNKMLYVQVIIEENRGKEGAIFVNGDLNNNFKPRFKEKV
;
A
#
# COMPACT_ATOMS: atom_id res chain seq x y z
N MET A 1 -3.46 10.65 -53.99
CA MET A 1 -2.88 9.57 -53.17
C MET A 1 -3.58 8.26 -53.50
N THR A 2 -2.84 7.17 -53.71
CA THR A 2 -3.38 5.80 -53.56
C THR A 2 -2.98 5.23 -52.19
N LYS A 3 -3.78 4.31 -51.64
CA LYS A 3 -3.66 3.76 -50.26
C LYS A 3 -2.25 3.22 -49.94
N ASN A 4 -1.57 2.62 -50.92
CA ASN A 4 -0.19 2.12 -50.81
C ASN A 4 0.87 3.22 -50.56
N GLN A 5 0.57 4.48 -50.86
CA GLN A 5 1.50 5.59 -50.58
C GLN A 5 1.36 6.11 -49.14
N LYS A 6 0.23 5.84 -48.45
CA LYS A 6 0.09 6.14 -47.02
C LYS A 6 0.78 5.08 -46.16
N ASP A 7 0.66 3.81 -46.52
CA ASP A 7 1.24 2.71 -45.72
C ASP A 7 2.79 2.74 -45.72
N LYS A 8 3.43 3.25 -46.78
CA LYS A 8 4.89 3.44 -46.81
C LYS A 8 5.40 4.61 -45.97
N ILE A 9 4.53 5.57 -45.64
CA ILE A 9 4.88 6.72 -44.80
C ILE A 9 4.80 6.33 -43.31
N ASP A 10 3.97 5.35 -42.95
CA ASP A 10 3.91 4.80 -41.59
C ASP A 10 5.14 3.94 -41.24
N ASP A 11 5.75 3.26 -42.22
CA ASP A 11 7.02 2.53 -42.01
C ASP A 11 8.24 3.46 -41.84
N LEU A 12 8.12 4.75 -42.21
CA LEU A 12 9.17 5.75 -42.03
C LEU A 12 9.33 6.21 -40.56
N PHE A 13 8.42 5.85 -39.66
CA PHE A 13 8.44 6.29 -38.26
C PHE A 13 9.09 5.32 -37.27
N TYR A 14 9.67 4.18 -37.71
CA TYR A 14 10.25 3.18 -36.81
C TYR A 14 11.78 3.01 -36.81
N TYR A 15 12.54 3.77 -37.59
CA TYR A 15 14.01 3.59 -37.66
C TYR A 15 14.79 4.87 -37.39
N SER A 16 14.86 5.23 -36.10
CA SER A 16 15.71 6.29 -35.55
C SER A 16 17.18 5.83 -35.36
N PRO A 17 18.19 6.72 -35.47
CA PRO A 17 19.63 6.37 -35.60
C PRO A 17 20.28 5.62 -34.42
N ILE A 18 19.61 5.54 -33.26
CA ILE A 18 20.09 4.80 -32.08
C ILE A 18 19.96 3.28 -32.27
N ASN A 19 19.02 2.83 -33.13
CA ASN A 19 18.81 1.40 -33.39
C ASN A 19 19.84 0.83 -34.39
N THR A 20 20.36 1.66 -35.29
CA THR A 20 21.32 1.26 -36.31
C THR A 20 22.67 0.86 -35.70
N GLU A 21 23.21 1.61 -34.74
CA GLU A 21 24.47 1.25 -34.05
C GLU A 21 24.37 -0.06 -33.25
N LYS A 22 23.22 -0.32 -32.60
CA LYS A 22 22.96 -1.59 -31.90
C LYS A 22 22.89 -2.78 -32.85
N ILE A 23 22.36 -2.59 -34.07
CA ILE A 23 22.31 -3.64 -35.10
C ILE A 23 23.71 -3.92 -35.64
N THR A 24 24.53 -2.90 -35.91
CA THR A 24 25.90 -3.05 -36.45
C THR A 24 26.84 -3.75 -35.45
N GLN A 25 26.75 -3.45 -34.14
CA GLN A 25 27.51 -4.16 -33.11
C GLN A 25 27.08 -5.63 -32.95
N LYS A 26 25.79 -5.93 -33.13
CA LYS A 26 25.23 -7.30 -33.05
C LYS A 26 25.63 -8.15 -34.27
N GLU A 27 25.73 -7.53 -35.44
CA GLU A 27 26.26 -8.16 -36.66
C GLU A 27 27.76 -8.43 -36.57
N GLN A 28 28.55 -7.48 -36.07
CA GLN A 28 29.99 -7.68 -35.85
C GLN A 28 30.27 -8.81 -34.84
N LYS A 29 29.49 -8.91 -33.75
CA LYS A 29 29.54 -10.05 -32.80
C LYS A 29 29.11 -11.38 -33.43
N ARG A 30 28.17 -11.38 -34.38
CA ARG A 30 27.79 -12.59 -35.14
C ARG A 30 28.90 -13.04 -36.08
N LYS A 31 29.50 -12.11 -36.84
CA LYS A 31 30.59 -12.41 -37.78
C LYS A 31 31.87 -12.88 -37.08
N THR A 32 32.20 -12.35 -35.90
CA THR A 32 33.30 -12.88 -35.05
C THR A 32 33.01 -14.27 -34.52
N LYS A 33 31.79 -14.55 -34.04
CA LYS A 33 31.38 -15.91 -33.63
C LYS A 33 31.37 -16.92 -34.77
N GLU A 34 31.01 -16.52 -35.99
CA GLU A 34 31.08 -17.39 -37.17
C GLU A 34 32.52 -17.65 -37.61
N ARG A 35 33.40 -16.64 -37.50
CA ARG A 35 34.84 -16.78 -37.76
C ARG A 35 35.52 -17.69 -36.73
N GLU A 36 35.21 -17.56 -35.44
CA GLU A 36 35.64 -18.50 -34.40
C GLU A 36 35.11 -19.91 -34.63
N LYS A 37 33.84 -20.06 -35.06
CA LYS A 37 33.28 -21.37 -35.43
C LYS A 37 34.00 -21.99 -36.63
N ARG A 38 34.40 -21.21 -37.64
CA ARG A 38 35.19 -21.69 -38.79
C ARG A 38 36.61 -22.09 -38.39
N ILE A 39 37.26 -21.30 -37.53
CA ILE A 39 38.60 -21.59 -36.98
C ILE A 39 38.57 -22.86 -36.12
N LYS A 40 37.53 -23.05 -35.27
CA LYS A 40 37.31 -24.30 -34.53
C LYS A 40 37.08 -25.50 -35.46
N LYS A 41 36.26 -25.34 -36.51
CA LYS A 41 35.97 -26.42 -37.48
C LYS A 41 37.23 -26.84 -38.25
N GLN A 42 38.06 -25.88 -38.67
CA GLN A 42 39.32 -26.14 -39.37
C GLN A 42 40.39 -26.75 -38.45
N ASN A 43 40.49 -26.33 -37.19
CA ASN A 43 41.46 -26.88 -36.24
C ASN A 43 41.08 -28.27 -35.71
N SER A 44 39.79 -28.65 -35.71
CA SER A 44 39.38 -30.03 -35.38
C SER A 44 39.47 -30.99 -36.58
N GLN A 45 39.36 -30.49 -37.82
CA GLN A 45 39.46 -31.30 -39.04
C GLN A 45 40.90 -31.42 -39.58
N LYS A 46 41.80 -30.48 -39.26
CA LYS A 46 43.22 -30.51 -39.64
C LYS A 46 44.12 -30.57 -38.40
N LYS A 47 44.29 -31.76 -37.86
CA LYS A 47 45.60 -32.30 -37.47
C LYS A 47 45.28 -33.64 -36.80
N VAL A 48 44.90 -34.62 -37.60
CA VAL A 48 45.82 -35.46 -38.40
C VAL A 48 46.56 -36.39 -37.45
N GLU A 49 46.76 -37.63 -37.91
CA GLU A 49 47.63 -38.61 -37.29
C GLU A 49 47.15 -39.13 -35.95
N ASN A 50 46.06 -39.88 -36.00
CA ASN A 50 46.25 -41.30 -35.76
C ASN A 50 45.26 -42.06 -36.62
N GLN A 51 45.82 -42.67 -37.65
CA GLN A 51 45.41 -43.95 -38.20
C GLN A 51 44.76 -44.81 -37.10
N PHE A 52 43.43 -44.81 -37.03
CA PHE A 52 42.70 -45.62 -36.06
C PHE A 52 41.58 -46.32 -36.84
N ASP A 53 41.99 -47.46 -37.38
CA ASP A 53 41.24 -48.60 -37.88
C ASP A 53 39.70 -48.49 -37.84
N TYR A 54 39.07 -48.76 -38.98
CA TYR A 54 37.66 -49.18 -38.99
C TYR A 54 37.44 -50.42 -38.08
N ASP A 55 38.47 -51.24 -37.90
CA ASP A 55 38.48 -52.32 -36.90
C ASP A 55 38.42 -51.76 -35.47
N ASN A 56 39.00 -50.60 -35.18
CA ASN A 56 38.85 -49.93 -33.89
C ASN A 56 37.47 -49.31 -33.71
N GLU A 57 36.76 -48.84 -34.74
CA GLU A 57 35.37 -48.40 -34.56
C GLU A 57 34.42 -49.58 -34.32
N MET A 58 34.70 -50.73 -34.97
CA MET A 58 33.99 -51.98 -34.72
C MET A 58 34.35 -52.56 -33.35
N VAL A 59 35.62 -52.49 -32.92
CA VAL A 59 36.09 -52.89 -31.60
C VAL A 59 35.67 -51.90 -30.53
N ILE A 60 35.55 -50.59 -30.78
CA ILE A 60 35.03 -49.56 -29.87
C ILE A 60 33.50 -49.68 -29.74
N LYS A 61 32.77 -49.98 -30.82
CA LYS A 61 31.33 -50.34 -30.72
C LYS A 61 31.15 -51.70 -30.06
N MET A 62 32.02 -52.68 -30.28
CA MET A 62 31.99 -53.98 -29.61
C MET A 62 32.48 -53.92 -28.17
N THR A 63 33.39 -53.02 -27.79
CA THR A 63 33.83 -52.76 -26.40
C THR A 63 32.90 -51.80 -25.69
N ASN A 64 32.20 -50.88 -26.36
CA ASN A 64 31.07 -50.16 -25.76
C ASN A 64 29.86 -51.09 -25.60
N LYS A 65 29.60 -52.00 -26.53
CA LYS A 65 28.53 -53.01 -26.42
C LYS A 65 28.92 -54.16 -25.49
N ASN A 66 30.20 -54.48 -25.34
CA ASN A 66 30.72 -55.40 -24.31
C ASN A 66 30.92 -54.72 -22.97
N ASN A 67 31.18 -53.43 -22.86
CA ASN A 67 31.15 -52.67 -21.61
C ASN A 67 29.71 -52.38 -21.20
N GLN A 68 28.78 -52.14 -22.13
CA GLN A 68 27.35 -52.09 -21.84
C GLN A 68 26.82 -53.49 -21.49
N LYS A 69 27.24 -54.56 -22.18
CA LYS A 69 26.91 -55.94 -21.78
C LYS A 69 27.65 -56.40 -20.52
N GLN A 70 28.86 -55.91 -20.21
CA GLN A 70 29.57 -56.20 -18.97
C GLN A 70 29.01 -55.37 -17.83
N GLU A 71 28.63 -54.12 -18.06
CA GLU A 71 27.85 -53.29 -17.12
C GLU A 71 26.46 -53.89 -16.92
N GLU A 72 25.81 -54.42 -17.95
CA GLU A 72 24.52 -55.13 -17.85
C GLU A 72 24.70 -56.49 -17.17
N LYS A 73 25.78 -57.23 -17.43
CA LYS A 73 26.11 -58.50 -16.74
C LYS A 73 26.59 -58.28 -15.31
N THR A 74 27.29 -57.20 -14.99
CA THR A 74 27.59 -56.79 -13.60
C THR A 74 26.35 -56.21 -12.92
N LYS A 75 25.46 -55.51 -13.65
CA LYS A 75 24.11 -55.12 -13.17
C LYS A 75 23.17 -56.33 -13.01
N GLN A 76 23.38 -57.43 -13.74
CA GLN A 76 22.62 -58.70 -13.64
C GLN A 76 23.22 -59.66 -12.60
N LYS A 77 24.49 -59.52 -12.22
CA LYS A 77 25.13 -60.23 -11.09
C LYS A 77 25.07 -59.50 -9.76
N MET A 78 24.40 -58.35 -9.68
CA MET A 78 24.05 -57.78 -8.38
C MET A 78 22.75 -58.42 -7.87
N SER A 79 22.88 -59.23 -6.82
CA SER A 79 21.74 -59.78 -6.06
C SER A 79 20.67 -58.70 -5.82
N LYS A 80 19.37 -59.05 -5.85
CA LYS A 80 18.26 -58.13 -5.50
C LYS A 80 18.56 -57.36 -4.20
N LYS A 81 19.28 -57.99 -3.24
CA LYS A 81 19.82 -57.35 -2.02
C LYS A 81 20.81 -56.21 -2.30
N GLN A 82 21.79 -56.36 -3.20
CA GLN A 82 22.79 -55.34 -3.51
C GLN A 82 22.18 -54.11 -4.23
N ARG A 83 21.21 -54.30 -5.15
CA ARG A 83 20.46 -53.17 -5.73
C ARG A 83 19.63 -52.43 -4.69
N GLN A 84 19.00 -53.14 -3.74
CA GLN A 84 18.31 -52.50 -2.62
C GLN A 84 19.26 -51.72 -1.71
N ILE A 85 20.47 -52.25 -1.43
CA ILE A 85 21.50 -51.55 -0.64
C ILE A 85 21.99 -50.29 -1.37
N LEU A 86 22.23 -50.33 -2.69
CA LEU A 86 22.64 -49.15 -3.45
C LEU A 86 21.53 -48.10 -3.56
N LYS A 87 20.27 -48.51 -3.70
CA LYS A 87 19.11 -47.59 -3.63
C LYS A 87 18.98 -46.98 -2.23
N LYS A 88 19.16 -47.76 -1.17
CA LYS A 88 19.21 -47.27 0.23
C LYS A 88 20.38 -46.30 0.43
N LYS A 89 21.60 -46.63 -0.01
CA LYS A 89 22.78 -45.74 0.05
C LYS A 89 22.59 -44.45 -0.75
N LYS A 90 21.98 -44.50 -1.94
CA LYS A 90 21.62 -43.29 -2.70
C LYS A 90 20.60 -42.43 -1.97
N ARG A 91 19.53 -43.03 -1.40
CA ARG A 91 18.56 -42.31 -0.56
C ARG A 91 19.21 -41.70 0.68
N ILE A 92 20.08 -42.44 1.37
CA ILE A 92 20.83 -41.97 2.53
C ILE A 92 21.77 -40.80 2.14
N LYS A 93 22.51 -40.90 1.02
CA LYS A 93 23.34 -39.78 0.52
C LYS A 93 22.50 -38.55 0.17
N LEU A 94 21.31 -38.74 -0.41
CA LEU A 94 20.38 -37.65 -0.71
C LEU A 94 19.88 -36.99 0.57
N MET A 95 19.45 -37.80 1.56
CA MET A 95 19.03 -37.33 2.88
C MET A 95 20.17 -36.59 3.58
N LEU A 96 21.39 -37.13 3.58
CA LEU A 96 22.59 -36.48 4.11
C LEU A 96 22.83 -35.11 3.47
N LYS A 97 22.73 -35.02 2.14
CA LYS A 97 22.86 -33.75 1.42
C LYS A 97 21.79 -32.74 1.84
N PHE A 98 20.53 -33.16 1.97
CA PHE A 98 19.45 -32.30 2.45
C PHE A 98 19.64 -31.88 3.91
N THR A 99 20.05 -32.79 4.79
CA THR A 99 20.34 -32.47 6.20
C THR A 99 21.52 -31.52 6.34
N ALA A 100 22.59 -31.69 5.56
CA ALA A 100 23.72 -30.78 5.55
C ALA A 100 23.31 -29.38 5.05
N LEU A 101 22.49 -29.31 4.00
CA LEU A 101 21.92 -28.05 3.52
C LEU A 101 21.05 -27.37 4.59
N LEU A 102 20.21 -28.15 5.28
CA LEU A 102 19.38 -27.65 6.38
C LEU A 102 20.24 -27.06 7.51
N ILE A 103 21.31 -27.76 7.91
CA ILE A 103 22.24 -27.30 8.96
C ILE A 103 22.90 -25.98 8.54
N ILE A 104 23.34 -25.86 7.29
CA ILE A 104 23.95 -24.63 6.76
C ILE A 104 22.92 -23.48 6.79
N ILE A 105 21.66 -23.73 6.43
CA ILE A 105 20.60 -22.71 6.48
C ILE A 105 20.34 -22.27 7.93
N ILE A 106 20.22 -23.23 8.86
CA ILE A 106 20.01 -22.93 10.29
C ILE A 106 21.17 -22.12 10.85
N ALA A 107 22.42 -22.52 10.56
CA ALA A 107 23.60 -21.80 10.97
C ALA A 107 23.63 -20.37 10.40
N GLY A 108 23.23 -20.20 9.12
CA GLY A 108 23.09 -18.89 8.49
C GLY A 108 22.02 -18.01 9.14
N ILE A 109 20.87 -18.57 9.52
CA ILE A 109 19.81 -17.85 10.24
C ILE A 109 20.30 -17.42 11.63
N ILE A 110 20.93 -18.32 12.39
CA ILE A 110 21.48 -18.01 13.71
C ILE A 110 22.53 -16.90 13.59
N PHE A 111 23.42 -17.00 12.59
CA PHE A 111 24.40 -15.96 12.31
C PHE A 111 23.71 -14.62 12.01
N ALA A 112 22.68 -14.59 11.16
CA ALA A 112 21.94 -13.37 10.86
C ALA A 112 21.25 -12.75 12.09
N LEU A 113 20.75 -13.57 13.02
CA LEU A 113 20.09 -13.13 14.25
C LEU A 113 21.05 -12.54 15.30
N VAL A 114 22.34 -12.89 15.24
CA VAL A 114 23.36 -12.48 16.22
C VAL A 114 24.36 -11.49 15.63
N SER A 115 24.51 -11.47 14.30
CA SER A 115 25.52 -10.66 13.62
C SER A 115 25.25 -9.15 13.76
N PRO A 116 26.27 -8.35 14.15
CA PRO A 116 26.19 -6.90 14.21
C PRO A 116 25.93 -6.21 12.86
N ILE A 117 26.16 -6.92 11.74
CA ILE A 117 25.89 -6.40 10.39
C ILE A 117 24.41 -6.06 10.21
N PHE A 118 23.54 -6.83 10.88
CA PHE A 118 22.08 -6.65 10.85
C PHE A 118 21.55 -5.79 12.01
N ASN A 119 22.42 -5.12 12.76
CA ASN A 119 21.98 -4.18 13.77
C ASN A 119 21.47 -2.90 13.11
N ILE A 120 20.34 -2.39 13.62
CA ILE A 120 19.70 -1.17 13.15
C ILE A 120 20.68 0.00 13.35
N LYS A 121 21.08 0.63 12.26
CA LYS A 121 21.90 1.86 12.27
C LYS A 121 21.07 3.10 12.00
N GLU A 122 19.95 2.94 11.31
CA GLU A 122 19.12 4.05 10.85
C GLU A 122 17.64 3.64 10.93
N ILE A 123 16.83 4.54 11.48
CA ILE A 123 15.37 4.45 11.48
C ILE A 123 14.88 5.68 10.73
N ASP A 124 14.18 5.44 9.64
CA ASP A 124 13.72 6.47 8.73
C ASP A 124 12.19 6.52 8.78
N VAL A 125 11.65 7.70 9.06
CA VAL A 125 10.22 7.92 9.22
C VAL A 125 9.78 8.86 8.10
N SER A 126 8.72 8.49 7.40
CA SER A 126 8.19 9.27 6.27
C SER A 126 6.68 9.44 6.36
N ASN A 127 6.17 10.49 5.70
CA ASN A 127 4.75 10.88 5.65
C ASN A 127 4.18 11.33 7.00
N ASN A 128 5.03 11.86 7.87
CA ASN A 128 4.63 12.52 9.09
C ASN A 128 4.54 14.04 8.84
N GLU A 129 3.35 14.63 8.98
CA GLU A 129 3.10 16.04 8.73
C GLU A 129 2.98 16.81 10.05
N GLN A 130 2.12 16.31 10.95
CA GLN A 130 1.84 16.87 12.27
C GLN A 130 2.72 16.24 13.35
N ILE A 131 2.94 14.92 13.31
CA ILE A 131 3.69 14.21 14.36
C ILE A 131 5.18 14.26 14.04
N LYS A 132 5.99 14.67 15.03
CA LYS A 132 7.45 14.72 14.86
C LYS A 132 8.06 13.33 14.74
N THR A 133 9.07 13.19 13.89
CA THR A 133 9.80 11.93 13.67
C THR A 133 10.33 11.32 14.97
N GLU A 134 10.84 12.14 15.89
CA GLU A 134 11.38 11.67 17.18
C GLU A 134 10.30 11.02 18.05
N THR A 135 9.07 11.53 17.98
CA THR A 135 7.92 10.97 18.71
C THR A 135 7.57 9.59 18.17
N ILE A 136 7.56 9.43 16.84
CA ILE A 136 7.27 8.14 16.19
C ILE A 136 8.37 7.13 16.49
N VAL A 137 9.65 7.53 16.45
CA VAL A 137 10.78 6.67 16.84
C VAL A 137 10.67 6.26 18.31
N SER A 138 10.33 7.19 19.20
CA SER A 138 10.12 6.89 20.63
C SER A 138 8.99 5.89 20.85
N LEU A 139 7.82 6.13 20.25
CA LEU A 139 6.67 5.21 20.30
C LEU A 139 6.99 3.84 19.69
N SER A 140 7.83 3.79 18.66
CA SER A 140 8.22 2.52 18.02
C SER A 140 8.96 1.57 18.97
N GLN A 141 9.61 2.10 20.03
CA GLN A 141 10.48 1.36 20.94
C GLN A 141 11.62 0.59 20.22
N LEU A 142 11.98 1.01 19.01
CA LEU A 142 13.12 0.49 18.27
C LEU A 142 14.38 1.19 18.73
N ASN A 143 15.40 0.40 19.08
CA ASN A 143 16.69 0.93 19.51
C ASN A 143 17.72 0.79 18.39
N LEU A 144 18.56 1.82 18.24
CA LEU A 144 19.78 1.70 17.45
C LEU A 144 20.69 0.63 18.08
N GLY A 145 21.36 -0.18 17.26
CA GLY A 145 22.18 -1.30 17.70
C GLY A 145 21.42 -2.60 17.95
N GLN A 146 20.08 -2.59 17.99
CA GLN A 146 19.28 -3.82 18.06
C GLN A 146 19.31 -4.57 16.72
N ASN A 147 19.36 -5.91 16.75
CA ASN A 147 19.26 -6.71 15.52
C ASN A 147 17.88 -6.57 14.86
N ILE A 148 17.85 -6.25 13.56
CA ILE A 148 16.65 -5.94 12.77
C ILE A 148 15.65 -7.10 12.69
N PHE A 149 16.10 -8.35 12.89
CA PHE A 149 15.24 -9.53 12.86
C PHE A 149 14.59 -9.82 14.21
N LYS A 150 15.09 -9.25 15.32
CA LYS A 150 14.61 -9.54 16.68
C LYS A 150 13.32 -8.82 17.07
N PHE A 151 13.01 -7.65 16.50
CA PHE A 151 11.78 -6.94 16.87
C PHE A 151 10.54 -7.54 16.19
N ASN A 152 9.41 -7.50 16.90
CA ASN A 152 8.12 -7.86 16.36
C ASN A 152 7.46 -6.64 15.68
N LYS A 153 7.29 -6.70 14.35
CA LYS A 153 6.65 -5.63 13.57
C LYS A 153 5.25 -5.27 14.07
N ASN A 154 4.45 -6.26 14.49
CA ASN A 154 3.09 -6.03 14.96
C ASN A 154 3.08 -5.29 16.29
N LYS A 155 4.06 -5.56 17.16
CA LYS A 155 4.23 -4.82 18.43
C LYS A 155 4.60 -3.36 18.16
N VAL A 156 5.57 -3.13 17.28
CA VAL A 156 5.98 -1.77 16.89
C VAL A 156 4.80 -1.00 16.27
N ASN A 157 4.04 -1.63 15.37
CA ASN A 157 2.85 -1.04 14.78
C ASN A 157 1.82 -0.64 15.84
N LYS A 158 1.48 -1.55 16.77
CA LYS A 158 0.56 -1.27 17.88
C LYS A 158 1.05 -0.12 18.76
N ASN A 159 2.33 -0.09 19.09
CA ASN A 159 2.89 0.97 19.93
C ASN A 159 2.84 2.35 19.23
N ILE A 160 3.10 2.42 17.92
CA ILE A 160 3.00 3.70 17.20
C ILE A 160 1.53 4.14 17.11
N LYS A 161 0.60 3.20 16.89
CA LYS A 161 -0.84 3.46 16.85
C LYS A 161 -1.49 3.81 18.19
N THR A 162 -0.74 3.82 19.31
CA THR A 162 -1.28 4.37 20.56
C THR A 162 -1.45 5.88 20.47
N ASN A 163 -0.76 6.55 19.54
CA ASN A 163 -1.03 7.94 19.24
C ASN A 163 -2.28 8.02 18.34
N ALA A 164 -3.30 8.76 18.81
CA ALA A 164 -4.60 8.85 18.16
C ALA A 164 -4.56 9.48 16.75
N TYR A 165 -3.54 10.30 16.46
CA TYR A 165 -3.33 10.87 15.13
C TYR A 165 -2.84 9.85 14.10
N ILE A 166 -2.45 8.63 14.48
CA ILE A 166 -1.89 7.65 13.52
C ILE A 166 -2.98 6.71 13.00
N GLU A 167 -3.33 6.83 11.72
CA GLU A 167 -4.27 5.95 11.03
C GLU A 167 -3.64 4.60 10.69
N SER A 168 -2.54 4.64 9.95
CA SER A 168 -1.87 3.46 9.43
C SER A 168 -0.35 3.55 9.60
N VAL A 169 0.30 2.39 9.71
CA VAL A 169 1.75 2.28 9.91
C VAL A 169 2.25 1.11 9.08
N GLU A 170 3.18 1.38 8.17
CA GLU A 170 3.87 0.37 7.38
C GLU A 170 5.35 0.27 7.79
N ILE A 171 5.78 -0.93 8.20
CA ILE A 171 7.14 -1.17 8.71
C ILE A 171 7.91 -2.08 7.76
N LYS A 172 8.88 -1.50 7.06
CA LYS A 172 9.77 -2.18 6.11
C LYS A 172 11.17 -2.32 6.68
N ARG A 173 11.73 -3.53 6.60
CA ARG A 173 13.15 -3.79 6.92
C ARG A 173 13.96 -3.59 5.65
N LYS A 174 14.85 -2.59 5.62
CA LYS A 174 15.78 -2.34 4.53
C LYS A 174 17.13 -2.94 4.92
N LEU A 175 17.36 -4.15 4.43
CA LEU A 175 18.57 -4.89 4.76
C LEU A 175 19.82 -4.17 4.22
N PRO A 176 20.96 -4.27 4.94
CA PRO A 176 21.14 -5.07 6.16
C PRO A 176 20.69 -4.38 7.46
N ASN A 177 20.61 -3.05 7.53
CA ASN A 177 20.70 -2.32 8.80
C ASN A 177 19.75 -1.11 8.95
N LYS A 178 18.76 -0.93 8.07
CA LYS A 178 17.84 0.20 8.11
C LYS A 178 16.39 -0.25 8.32
N VAL A 179 15.63 0.48 9.14
CA VAL A 179 14.18 0.29 9.29
C VAL A 179 13.49 1.52 8.73
N GLN A 180 12.51 1.30 7.86
CA GLN A 180 11.67 2.36 7.32
C GLN A 180 10.27 2.22 7.91
N ILE A 181 9.76 3.31 8.48
CA ILE A 181 8.42 3.44 9.04
C ILE A 181 7.70 4.48 8.18
N GLN A 182 6.65 4.06 7.48
CA GLN A 182 5.77 4.96 6.75
C GLN A 182 4.49 5.08 7.55
N ILE A 183 4.04 6.30 7.82
CA ILE A 183 2.80 6.52 8.54
C ILE A 183 1.76 7.23 7.67
N GLU A 184 0.51 7.14 8.10
CA GLU A 184 -0.59 7.92 7.59
C GLU A 184 -1.26 8.57 8.79
N GLU A 185 -1.37 9.90 8.76
CA GLU A 185 -1.94 10.67 9.85
C GLU A 185 -3.41 10.96 9.60
N ARG A 186 -4.22 10.88 10.67
CA ARG A 186 -5.61 11.32 10.68
C ARG A 186 -5.64 12.85 10.69
N LYS A 187 -6.51 13.42 9.87
CA LYS A 187 -6.78 14.86 9.84
C LYS A 187 -7.96 15.18 10.74
N GLN A 188 -7.86 16.28 11.48
CA GLN A 188 -8.97 16.86 12.21
C GLN A 188 -9.93 17.50 11.20
N GLU A 189 -11.22 17.22 11.33
CA GLU A 189 -12.26 17.69 10.40
C GLU A 189 -13.38 18.40 11.16
N TYR A 190 -13.66 17.99 12.40
CA TYR A 190 -14.70 18.59 13.23
C TYR A 190 -14.26 18.77 14.68
N ASN A 191 -14.82 19.79 15.32
CA ASN A 191 -14.90 19.86 16.78
C ASN A 191 -16.20 19.15 17.23
N VAL A 192 -16.18 18.44 18.34
CA VAL A 192 -17.37 17.93 19.03
C VAL A 192 -17.43 18.59 20.39
N GLU A 193 -18.55 19.24 20.70
CA GLU A 193 -18.75 19.85 22.01
C GLU A 193 -18.80 18.77 23.11
N PHE A 194 -17.97 18.92 24.14
CA PHE A 194 -17.81 17.95 25.21
C PHE A 194 -17.51 18.66 26.53
N LEU A 195 -18.40 18.53 27.52
CA LEU A 195 -18.32 19.21 28.81
C LEU A 195 -18.04 20.72 28.66
N ASN A 196 -16.87 21.18 29.10
CA ASN A 196 -16.43 22.58 29.00
C ASN A 196 -15.39 22.80 27.89
N GLY A 197 -15.27 21.87 26.94
CA GLY A 197 -14.28 21.93 25.87
C GLY A 197 -14.75 21.20 24.61
N TYR A 198 -13.78 20.71 23.85
CA TYR A 198 -13.97 20.14 22.53
C TYR A 198 -13.12 18.87 22.36
N ALA A 199 -13.76 17.84 21.80
CA ALA A 199 -13.08 16.69 21.26
C ALA A 199 -12.87 16.89 19.75
N TYR A 200 -11.63 16.85 19.28
CA TYR A 200 -11.33 16.97 17.85
C TYR A 200 -11.43 15.59 17.21
N ILE A 201 -12.21 15.49 16.13
CA ILE A 201 -12.45 14.21 15.45
C ILE A 201 -12.10 14.27 13.97
N ASN A 202 -11.83 13.10 13.39
CA ASN A 202 -11.71 12.94 11.93
C ASN A 202 -13.04 12.48 11.29
N ASN A 203 -13.06 12.37 9.96
CA ASN A 203 -14.20 11.87 9.18
C ASN A 203 -14.62 10.41 9.50
N GLN A 204 -13.77 9.64 10.20
CA GLN A 204 -14.12 8.29 10.65
C GLN A 204 -14.71 8.29 12.06
N GLY A 205 -14.76 9.44 12.76
CA GLY A 205 -15.23 9.57 14.13
C GLY A 205 -14.24 9.13 15.20
N TYR A 206 -12.94 9.04 14.89
CA TYR A 206 -11.90 8.86 15.91
C TYR A 206 -11.64 10.18 16.63
N ILE A 207 -11.56 10.12 17.96
CA ILE A 207 -11.20 11.26 18.82
C ILE A 207 -9.68 11.36 18.84
N LEU A 208 -9.15 12.44 18.29
CA LEU A 208 -7.71 12.65 18.12
C LEU A 208 -7.09 13.35 19.32
N GLN A 209 -7.82 14.32 19.89
CA GLN A 209 -7.37 15.14 21.00
C GLN A 209 -8.57 15.76 21.71
N ILE A 210 -8.42 16.03 23.01
CA ILE A 210 -9.38 16.81 23.80
C ILE A 210 -8.70 18.12 24.24
N SER A 211 -9.41 19.23 24.11
CA SER A 211 -8.89 20.56 24.44
C SER A 211 -10.02 21.49 24.89
N GLU A 212 -9.73 22.49 25.71
CA GLU A 212 -10.68 23.57 26.02
C GLU A 212 -10.83 24.56 24.86
N GLU A 213 -9.85 24.60 23.95
CA GLU A 213 -9.85 25.53 22.82
C GLU A 213 -10.64 24.99 21.62
N LYS A 214 -11.40 25.86 20.97
CA LYS A 214 -12.10 25.57 19.72
C LYS A 214 -11.14 25.73 18.53
N GLN A 215 -11.01 24.72 17.67
CA GLN A 215 -10.31 24.90 16.38
C GLN A 215 -11.21 25.63 15.37
N ALA A 216 -10.60 26.25 14.35
CA ALA A 216 -11.29 26.85 13.22
C ALA A 216 -11.88 25.79 12.26
N LEU A 217 -12.73 24.90 12.80
CA LEU A 217 -13.41 23.79 12.14
C LEU A 217 -14.89 23.79 12.58
N PRO A 218 -15.82 23.23 11.77
CA PRO A 218 -17.22 23.13 12.16
C PRO A 218 -17.39 22.34 13.47
N THR A 219 -18.31 22.79 14.31
CA THR A 219 -18.59 22.18 15.63
C THR A 219 -19.86 21.36 15.58
N ILE A 220 -19.76 20.07 15.88
CA ILE A 220 -20.89 19.15 16.01
C ILE A 220 -21.40 19.19 17.45
N GLN A 221 -22.71 19.35 17.61
CA GLN A 221 -23.42 19.43 18.88
C GLN A 221 -24.52 18.37 18.93
N GLY A 222 -24.88 17.90 20.13
CA GLY A 222 -25.96 16.93 20.30
C GLY A 222 -25.57 15.48 20.02
N ILE A 223 -24.29 15.14 20.15
CA ILE A 223 -23.84 13.74 20.10
C ILE A 223 -24.49 12.91 21.23
N SER A 224 -24.67 11.63 20.95
CA SER A 224 -25.21 10.64 21.90
C SER A 224 -24.14 9.79 22.58
N THR A 225 -22.88 9.91 22.14
CA THR A 225 -21.74 9.19 22.70
C THR A 225 -21.57 9.60 24.17
N PRO A 226 -21.61 8.64 25.12
CA PRO A 226 -21.48 8.97 26.53
C PRO A 226 -20.16 9.65 26.85
N ASP A 227 -20.19 10.61 27.77
CA ASP A 227 -19.02 11.41 28.15
C ASP A 227 -17.80 10.56 28.54
N GLU A 228 -18.03 9.43 29.24
CA GLU A 228 -16.98 8.49 29.65
C GLU A 228 -16.26 7.81 28.48
N GLN A 229 -16.88 7.79 27.29
CA GLN A 229 -16.30 7.20 26.08
C GLN A 229 -15.54 8.24 25.24
N ILE A 230 -15.73 9.54 25.52
CA ILE A 230 -15.01 10.63 24.85
C ILE A 230 -13.59 10.71 25.42
N VAL A 231 -12.72 9.84 24.89
CA VAL A 231 -11.31 9.71 25.27
C VAL A 231 -10.46 9.65 24.01
N GLU A 232 -9.25 10.24 24.04
CA GLU A 232 -8.32 10.19 22.91
C GLU A 232 -8.05 8.74 22.46
N GLY A 233 -8.10 8.53 21.14
CA GLY A 233 -7.94 7.22 20.50
C GLY A 233 -9.22 6.39 20.42
N ASN A 234 -10.26 6.71 21.21
CA ASN A 234 -11.56 6.10 21.06
C ASN A 234 -12.27 6.61 19.80
N ARG A 235 -13.38 5.96 19.49
CA ARG A 235 -14.28 6.31 18.40
C ARG A 235 -15.66 6.63 18.96
N LEU A 236 -16.38 7.54 18.31
CA LEU A 236 -17.79 7.80 18.59
C LEU A 236 -18.63 6.51 18.52
N ASN A 237 -19.78 6.53 19.22
CA ASN A 237 -20.72 5.41 19.23
C ASN A 237 -21.34 5.18 17.83
N SER A 238 -21.98 4.03 17.62
CA SER A 238 -22.54 3.68 16.30
C SER A 238 -23.60 4.66 15.79
N GLU A 239 -24.43 5.23 16.68
CA GLU A 239 -25.48 6.17 16.27
C GLU A 239 -24.89 7.48 15.74
N ASP A 240 -23.91 8.04 16.45
CA ASP A 240 -23.24 9.27 16.03
C ASP A 240 -22.38 9.04 14.78
N LEU A 241 -21.86 7.83 14.58
CA LEU A 241 -21.17 7.48 13.33
C LEU A 241 -22.12 7.46 12.12
N GLU A 242 -23.36 6.99 12.28
CA GLU A 242 -24.38 7.07 11.24
C GLU A 242 -24.74 8.54 10.94
N LYS A 243 -24.90 9.37 11.98
CA LYS A 243 -25.14 10.81 11.82
C LYS A 243 -23.96 11.51 11.16
N LEU A 244 -22.72 11.17 11.53
CA LEU A 244 -21.50 11.72 10.94
C LEU A 244 -21.40 11.42 9.43
N GLU A 245 -21.82 10.23 8.99
CA GLU A 245 -21.88 9.92 7.56
C GLU A 245 -22.80 10.89 6.81
N VAL A 246 -23.96 11.23 7.39
CA VAL A 246 -24.87 12.21 6.81
C VAL A 246 -24.28 13.62 6.85
N ILE A 247 -23.60 14.00 7.94
CA ILE A 247 -22.88 15.29 8.04
C ILE A 247 -21.87 15.42 6.89
N ILE A 248 -21.07 14.38 6.63
CA ILE A 248 -20.09 14.38 5.54
C ILE A 248 -20.80 14.58 4.18
N GLN A 249 -21.95 13.96 3.96
CA GLN A 249 -22.75 14.17 2.75
C GLN A 249 -23.25 15.62 2.65
N ILE A 250 -23.78 16.17 3.74
CA ILE A 250 -24.23 17.56 3.82
C ILE A 250 -23.07 18.51 3.49
N MET A 251 -21.92 18.37 4.15
CA MET A 251 -20.74 19.22 3.95
C MET A 251 -20.21 19.13 2.50
N ASN A 252 -20.18 17.94 1.91
CA ASN A 252 -19.79 17.77 0.51
C ASN A 252 -20.74 18.48 -0.45
N ILE A 253 -22.05 18.49 -0.17
CA ILE A 253 -23.02 19.22 -0.97
C ILE A 253 -22.85 20.71 -0.76
N CYS A 254 -22.70 21.18 0.48
CA CYS A 254 -22.44 22.58 0.80
C CYS A 254 -21.21 23.12 0.07
N LYS A 255 -20.17 22.30 -0.10
CA LYS A 255 -18.97 22.65 -0.86
C LYS A 255 -19.24 22.98 -2.32
N ASN A 256 -20.20 22.30 -2.97
CA ASN A 256 -20.60 22.61 -4.34
C ASN A 256 -21.29 23.98 -4.48
N TYR A 257 -21.75 24.55 -3.37
CA TYR A 257 -22.40 25.86 -3.29
C TYR A 257 -21.56 26.89 -2.50
N GLU A 258 -20.28 26.57 -2.21
CA GLU A 258 -19.36 27.43 -1.43
C GLU A 258 -19.89 27.82 -0.03
N LEU A 259 -20.71 26.93 0.56
CA LEU A 259 -21.28 27.11 1.90
C LEU A 259 -20.52 26.35 2.99
N ASP A 260 -19.69 25.37 2.62
CA ASP A 260 -18.96 24.52 3.58
C ASP A 260 -18.05 25.32 4.50
N SER A 261 -17.33 26.29 3.96
CA SER A 261 -16.43 27.19 4.72
C SER A 261 -17.17 28.14 5.66
N LYS A 262 -18.46 28.37 5.45
CA LYS A 262 -19.30 29.26 6.27
C LYS A 262 -19.97 28.54 7.45
N ILE A 263 -20.02 27.21 7.42
CA ILE A 263 -20.70 26.43 8.46
C ILE A 263 -19.81 26.36 9.70
N THR A 264 -20.34 26.86 10.81
CA THR A 264 -19.62 26.96 12.09
C THR A 264 -20.12 25.96 13.12
N ASN A 265 -21.43 25.65 13.11
CA ASN A 265 -22.03 24.63 13.98
C ASN A 265 -23.00 23.74 13.21
N ILE A 266 -23.10 22.49 13.68
CA ILE A 266 -23.96 21.44 13.15
C ILE A 266 -24.61 20.75 14.35
N ASP A 267 -25.92 20.89 14.51
CA ASP A 267 -26.69 20.25 15.57
C ASP A 267 -27.31 18.94 15.04
N ILE A 268 -27.06 17.84 15.77
CA ILE A 268 -27.55 16.49 15.51
C ILE A 268 -28.29 15.87 16.71
N SER A 269 -28.75 16.71 17.64
CA SER A 269 -29.45 16.30 18.87
C SER A 269 -30.72 15.51 18.58
N THR A 270 -31.39 15.82 17.47
CA THR A 270 -32.63 15.16 17.05
C THR A 270 -32.35 14.16 15.94
N LYS A 271 -32.85 12.94 16.10
CA LYS A 271 -32.66 11.88 15.10
C LYS A 271 -33.21 12.32 13.73
N ASP A 272 -32.41 12.10 12.70
CA ASP A 272 -32.73 12.42 11.29
C ASP A 272 -33.06 13.90 11.03
N GLU A 273 -32.74 14.81 11.95
CA GLU A 273 -32.97 16.25 11.83
C GLU A 273 -31.65 17.00 12.04
N TYR A 274 -31.18 17.68 11.00
CA TYR A 274 -29.91 18.39 11.02
C TYR A 274 -30.16 19.89 10.99
N THR A 275 -29.46 20.64 11.84
CA THR A 275 -29.48 22.12 11.81
C THR A 275 -28.06 22.65 11.64
N LEU A 276 -27.88 23.61 10.75
CA LEU A 276 -26.59 24.24 10.47
C LEU A 276 -26.60 25.69 10.93
N TYR A 277 -25.47 26.19 11.41
CA TYR A 277 -25.31 27.60 11.77
C TYR A 277 -24.17 28.24 11.01
N LEU A 278 -24.46 29.38 10.40
CA LEU A 278 -23.49 30.22 9.69
C LEU A 278 -23.32 31.49 10.52
N GLU A 279 -22.24 31.55 11.31
CA GLU A 279 -21.98 32.63 12.26
C GLU A 279 -21.79 33.99 11.56
N GLU A 280 -20.99 34.04 10.50
CA GLU A 280 -20.75 35.26 9.72
C GLU A 280 -22.04 35.82 9.10
N GLU A 281 -22.90 34.92 8.61
CA GLU A 281 -24.18 35.28 8.01
C GLU A 281 -25.28 35.56 9.06
N LYS A 282 -25.03 35.20 10.33
CA LYS A 282 -25.99 35.17 11.44
C LYS A 282 -27.27 34.40 11.09
N LYS A 283 -27.13 33.23 10.47
CA LYS A 283 -28.26 32.44 9.98
C LYS A 283 -28.24 31.01 10.50
N THR A 284 -29.39 30.57 11.00
CA THR A 284 -29.65 29.17 11.35
C THR A 284 -30.44 28.51 10.22
N ILE A 285 -29.96 27.37 9.73
CA ILE A 285 -30.60 26.59 8.67
C ILE A 285 -31.19 25.34 9.29
N TYR A 286 -32.52 25.26 9.34
CA TYR A 286 -33.24 24.04 9.65
C TYR A 286 -33.31 23.19 8.38
N LEU A 287 -32.40 22.23 8.27
CA LEU A 287 -32.24 21.39 7.08
C LEU A 287 -33.20 20.21 7.07
N GLY A 288 -33.55 19.71 8.26
CA GLY A 288 -34.30 18.47 8.42
C GLY A 288 -33.45 17.28 8.01
N ASP A 289 -34.06 16.31 7.34
CA ASP A 289 -33.41 15.06 6.95
C ASP A 289 -32.47 15.17 5.74
N LYS A 290 -31.85 14.03 5.40
CA LYS A 290 -30.96 13.87 4.23
C LYS A 290 -31.68 13.87 2.87
N SER A 291 -32.99 14.08 2.82
CA SER A 291 -33.72 14.09 1.54
C SER A 291 -33.43 15.37 0.76
N ASN A 292 -33.36 15.26 -0.57
CA ASN A 292 -33.27 16.40 -1.50
C ASN A 292 -32.20 17.45 -1.16
N LEU A 293 -31.08 17.05 -0.55
CA LEU A 293 -30.06 17.97 -0.03
C LEU A 293 -29.58 19.00 -1.04
N SER A 294 -29.33 18.61 -2.30
CA SER A 294 -28.91 19.57 -3.35
C SER A 294 -29.95 20.67 -3.59
N ASN A 295 -31.24 20.31 -3.65
CA ASN A 295 -32.31 21.29 -3.82
C ASN A 295 -32.44 22.18 -2.58
N LYS A 296 -32.34 21.60 -1.37
CA LYS A 296 -32.35 22.36 -0.12
C LYS A 296 -31.21 23.39 -0.09
N MET A 297 -29.99 23.01 -0.50
CA MET A 297 -28.84 23.92 -0.53
C MET A 297 -28.96 25.03 -1.60
N LEU A 298 -29.55 24.73 -2.76
CA LEU A 298 -29.86 25.77 -3.74
C LEU A 298 -30.79 26.84 -3.16
N TYR A 299 -31.86 26.44 -2.47
CA TYR A 299 -32.76 27.39 -1.81
C TYR A 299 -32.06 28.16 -0.69
N VAL A 300 -31.23 27.49 0.12
CA VAL A 300 -30.43 28.15 1.16
C VAL A 300 -29.56 29.24 0.55
N GLN A 301 -28.83 28.96 -0.54
CA GLN A 301 -27.97 29.95 -1.19
C GLN A 301 -28.77 31.17 -1.66
N VAL A 302 -29.88 30.95 -2.37
CA VAL A 302 -30.76 32.04 -2.83
C VAL A 302 -31.29 32.87 -1.66
N ILE A 303 -31.74 32.21 -0.58
CA ILE A 303 -32.29 32.90 0.59
C ILE A 303 -31.22 33.70 1.34
N ILE A 304 -29.99 33.19 1.47
CA ILE A 304 -28.86 33.92 2.05
C ILE A 304 -28.60 35.20 1.26
N GLU A 305 -28.57 35.10 -0.07
CA GLU A 305 -28.31 36.21 -0.98
C GLU A 305 -29.40 37.30 -0.92
N GLU A 306 -30.68 36.91 -0.91
CA GLU A 306 -31.81 37.84 -0.82
C GLU A 306 -31.91 38.52 0.57
N ASN A 307 -31.35 37.91 1.61
CA ASN A 307 -31.45 38.37 3.00
C ASN A 307 -30.06 38.69 3.60
N ARG A 308 -29.15 39.24 2.79
CA ARG A 308 -27.83 39.71 3.25
C ARG A 308 -27.97 40.76 4.35
N GLY A 309 -27.13 40.65 5.38
CA GLY A 309 -27.15 41.55 6.54
C GLY A 309 -28.30 41.33 7.53
N LYS A 310 -29.23 40.42 7.25
CA LYS A 310 -30.34 40.08 8.14
C LYS A 310 -30.03 38.82 8.93
N GLU A 311 -30.23 38.89 10.24
CA GLU A 311 -30.16 37.74 11.14
C GLU A 311 -31.50 36.99 11.12
N GLY A 312 -31.47 35.66 11.11
CA GLY A 312 -32.70 34.88 11.13
C GLY A 312 -32.54 33.39 10.85
N ALA A 313 -33.67 32.75 10.60
CA ALA A 313 -33.76 31.32 10.37
C ALA A 313 -34.23 31.00 8.94
N ILE A 314 -33.55 30.07 8.28
CA ILE A 314 -33.92 29.49 7.00
C ILE A 314 -34.57 28.13 7.27
N PHE A 315 -35.78 27.92 6.77
CA PHE A 315 -36.51 26.66 6.89
C PHE A 315 -36.54 25.96 5.54
N VAL A 316 -35.78 24.86 5.43
CA VAL A 316 -35.75 23.94 4.27
C VAL A 316 -36.00 22.48 4.68
N ASN A 317 -36.53 22.28 5.88
CA ASN A 317 -36.73 20.98 6.53
C ASN A 317 -37.99 20.20 6.11
N GLY A 318 -38.81 20.73 5.20
CA GLY A 318 -39.99 20.02 4.71
C GLY A 318 -39.80 19.36 3.35
N ASP A 319 -40.80 18.57 2.95
CA ASP A 319 -40.80 17.88 1.66
C ASP A 319 -41.04 18.86 0.49
N LEU A 320 -39.96 19.19 -0.22
CA LEU A 320 -39.97 20.07 -1.38
C LEU A 320 -40.85 19.55 -2.53
N ASN A 321 -41.17 18.25 -2.57
CA ASN A 321 -42.05 17.67 -3.57
C ASN A 321 -43.54 17.76 -3.18
N ASN A 322 -43.86 18.10 -1.93
CA ASN A 322 -45.22 18.09 -1.39
C ASN A 322 -45.60 19.45 -0.78
N ASN A 323 -45.64 20.49 -1.62
CA ASN A 323 -46.10 21.85 -1.31
C ASN A 323 -45.34 22.60 -0.20
N PHE A 324 -44.26 22.06 0.37
CA PHE A 324 -43.43 22.81 1.30
C PHE A 324 -42.70 23.94 0.56
N LYS A 325 -42.81 25.16 1.09
CA LYS A 325 -42.11 26.33 0.56
C LYS A 325 -40.97 26.72 1.50
N PRO A 326 -39.72 26.62 1.03
CA PRO A 326 -38.57 27.24 1.68
C PRO A 326 -38.84 28.70 2.04
N ARG A 327 -38.44 29.12 3.24
CA ARG A 327 -38.72 30.47 3.73
C ARG A 327 -37.66 30.95 4.72
N PHE A 328 -37.48 32.27 4.75
CA PHE A 328 -36.70 32.96 5.76
C PHE A 328 -37.63 33.57 6.82
N LYS A 329 -37.20 33.51 8.08
CA LYS A 329 -37.80 34.25 9.18
C LYS A 329 -36.73 35.12 9.83
N GLU A 330 -36.84 36.42 9.63
CA GLU A 330 -35.98 37.41 10.27
C GLU A 330 -36.17 37.37 11.79
N LYS A 331 -35.09 37.51 12.54
CA LYS A 331 -35.12 37.63 14.00
C LYS A 331 -35.55 39.05 14.34
N VAL A 332 -36.71 39.17 15.01
CA VAL A 332 -37.30 40.45 15.45
C VAL A 332 -36.67 40.91 16.75
#